data_AF-A0A371PIE0-F1
#
_entry.id   AF-A0A371PIE0-F1
#
_cell.length_a   1.000
_cell.length_b   1.000
_cell.length_c   1.000
_cell.angle_alpha   90.00
_cell.angle_beta   90.00
_cell.angle_gamma   90.00
#
_symmetry.space_group_name_H-M   'P 1'
#
loop_
_entity.id
_entity.type
_entity.pdbx_description
1 polymer ?
#
loop_
_entity_poly.entity_id
_entity_poly.type
_entity_poly.pdbx_seq_one_letter_code
_entity_poly.pdbx_strand_id
1 'polypeptide(L)'
;MVISALIFGATIYISRFVPIKLGTVQVLYPAAILAPLFGVWFGVWGSAGLVIGNILSMVVVGMNPAIFPLALLAQFIMGFVPGIAFRKVRFEGTRDRIVFIATVTLGMMVSTVLVALNLALIQKIPGNVVWGTIWPWMQVSNTLSAAIFSPILFAWMSDYMNKSGLFFKRFLG
;
A
#
# COMPACT_ATOMS: atom_id res chain seq x y z
N MET A 1 -14.52 0.71 0.33
CA MET A 1 -13.97 1.27 1.57
C MET A 1 -13.92 0.26 2.71
N VAL A 2 -15.05 -0.33 3.16
CA VAL A 2 -15.06 -1.26 4.31
C VAL A 2 -14.19 -2.50 4.07
N ILE A 3 -14.33 -3.14 2.91
CA ILE A 3 -13.54 -4.34 2.55
C ILE A 3 -12.04 -4.05 2.55
N SER A 4 -11.62 -2.96 1.89
CA SER A 4 -10.20 -2.58 1.87
C SER A 4 -9.70 -2.23 3.27
N ALA A 5 -10.48 -1.52 4.09
CA ALA A 5 -10.09 -1.21 5.47
C ALA A 5 -9.89 -2.46 6.34
N LEU A 6 -10.80 -3.44 6.28
CA LEU A 6 -10.70 -4.66 7.08
C LEU A 6 -9.53 -5.55 6.64
N ILE A 7 -9.42 -5.83 5.33
CA ILE A 7 -8.36 -6.71 4.82
C ILE A 7 -7.00 -6.04 4.98
N PHE A 8 -6.89 -4.75 4.67
CA PHE A 8 -5.64 -4.01 4.80
C PHE A 8 -5.24 -3.83 6.27
N GLY A 9 -6.18 -3.45 7.13
CA GLY A 9 -5.93 -3.33 8.57
C GLY A 9 -5.49 -4.64 9.20
N ALA A 10 -6.13 -5.76 8.83
CA ALA A 10 -5.76 -7.10 9.29
C ALA A 10 -4.36 -7.51 8.82
N THR A 11 -4.02 -7.25 7.55
CA THR A 11 -2.69 -7.60 7.02
C THR A 11 -1.57 -6.78 7.66
N ILE A 12 -1.80 -5.49 7.94
CA ILE A 12 -0.88 -4.66 8.74
C ILE A 12 -0.81 -5.15 10.19
N TYR A 13 -1.93 -5.54 10.78
CA TYR A 13 -1.95 -6.04 12.15
C TYR A 13 -1.09 -7.30 12.26
N ILE A 14 -1.29 -8.28 11.37
CA ILE A 14 -0.51 -9.52 11.33
C ILE A 14 0.99 -9.22 11.14
N SER A 15 1.33 -8.29 10.25
CA SER A 15 2.75 -7.95 10.00
C SER A 15 3.45 -7.32 11.20
N ARG A 16 2.72 -6.77 12.18
CA ARG A 16 3.31 -6.25 13.44
C ARG A 16 3.88 -7.36 14.34
N PHE A 17 3.42 -8.59 14.17
CA PHE A 17 3.89 -9.77 14.92
C PHE A 17 5.02 -10.52 14.21
N VAL A 18 5.46 -10.04 13.04
CA VAL A 18 6.69 -10.56 12.41
C VAL A 18 7.89 -10.13 13.25
N PRO A 19 8.74 -11.07 13.70
CA PRO A 19 9.78 -10.82 14.71
C PRO A 19 10.93 -9.95 14.19
N ILE A 20 11.05 -9.76 12.88
CA ILE A 20 12.16 -9.01 12.27
C ILE A 20 11.68 -7.59 11.94
N LYS A 21 12.24 -6.59 12.62
CA LYS A 21 11.97 -5.16 12.43
C LYS A 21 13.27 -4.38 12.25
N LEU A 22 13.26 -3.38 11.37
CA LEU A 22 14.33 -2.38 11.21
C LEU A 22 13.81 -1.04 11.74
N GLY A 23 14.12 -0.75 13.00
CA GLY A 23 13.51 0.36 13.74
C GLY A 23 12.02 0.10 13.99
N THR A 24 11.16 1.02 13.53
CA THR A 24 9.69 0.88 13.61
C THR A 24 9.07 0.24 12.37
N VAL A 25 9.88 -0.08 11.34
CA VAL A 25 9.42 -0.63 10.07
C VAL A 25 9.55 -2.15 10.07
N GLN A 26 8.52 -2.82 9.57
CA GLN A 26 8.47 -4.28 9.48
C GLN A 26 9.30 -4.76 8.30
N VAL A 27 10.04 -5.84 8.48
CA VAL A 27 10.90 -6.39 7.42
C VAL A 27 10.08 -7.03 6.30
N LEU A 28 8.95 -7.66 6.65
CA LEU A 28 7.96 -8.15 5.71
C LEU A 28 6.67 -7.34 5.87
N TYR A 29 6.19 -6.79 4.75
CA TYR A 29 4.97 -5.97 4.72
C TYR A 29 3.97 -6.48 3.67
N PRO A 30 3.27 -7.60 3.93
CA PRO A 30 2.32 -8.20 2.98
C PRO A 30 1.22 -7.23 2.53
N ALA A 31 0.88 -6.26 3.39
CA ALA A 31 -0.09 -5.21 3.10
C ALA A 31 0.29 -4.40 1.84
N ALA A 32 1.59 -4.15 1.58
CA ALA A 32 2.01 -3.44 0.36
C ALA A 32 1.57 -4.12 -0.92
N ILE A 33 1.46 -5.45 -0.93
CA ILE A 33 1.06 -6.20 -2.13
C ILE A 33 -0.42 -5.90 -2.48
N LEU A 34 -1.27 -5.68 -1.47
CA LEU A 34 -2.70 -5.47 -1.65
C LEU A 34 -3.07 -4.01 -1.89
N ALA A 35 -2.28 -3.06 -1.38
CA ALA A 35 -2.59 -1.63 -1.47
C ALA A 35 -2.90 -1.16 -2.90
N PRO A 36 -2.07 -1.47 -3.93
CA PRO A 36 -2.37 -1.06 -5.30
C PRO A 36 -3.68 -1.63 -5.84
N LEU A 37 -3.98 -2.88 -5.49
CA LEU A 37 -5.15 -3.60 -5.96
C LEU A 37 -6.43 -2.94 -5.46
N PHE A 38 -6.45 -2.52 -4.19
CA PHE A 38 -7.59 -1.83 -3.63
C PHE A 38 -7.85 -0.48 -4.31
N GLY A 39 -6.81 0.25 -4.70
CA GLY A 39 -6.98 1.48 -5.48
C GLY A 39 -7.50 1.20 -6.89
N VAL A 40 -7.02 0.16 -7.56
CA VAL A 40 -7.50 -0.22 -8.90
C VAL A 40 -8.94 -0.71 -8.86
N TRP A 41 -9.27 -1.62 -7.93
CA TRP A 41 -10.61 -2.21 -7.83
C TRP A 41 -11.65 -1.23 -7.29
N PHE A 42 -11.32 -0.42 -6.29
CA PHE A 42 -12.29 0.39 -5.56
C PHE A 42 -12.05 1.91 -5.67
N GLY A 43 -11.11 2.34 -6.51
CA GLY A 43 -10.82 3.76 -6.73
C GLY A 43 -10.42 4.50 -5.45
N VAL A 44 -10.89 5.75 -5.32
CA VAL A 44 -10.60 6.61 -4.15
C VAL A 44 -11.05 5.98 -2.84
N TRP A 45 -12.16 5.24 -2.85
CA TRP A 45 -12.72 4.57 -1.68
C TRP A 45 -11.89 3.35 -1.25
N GLY A 46 -11.19 2.74 -2.20
CA GLY A 46 -10.18 1.72 -1.92
C GLY A 46 -9.03 2.29 -1.13
N SER A 47 -8.44 3.36 -1.67
CA SER A 47 -7.30 4.08 -1.09
C SER A 47 -7.62 4.69 0.28
N ALA A 48 -8.80 5.30 0.44
CA ALA A 48 -9.26 5.80 1.74
C ALA A 48 -9.41 4.66 2.76
N GLY A 49 -9.89 3.49 2.31
CA GLY A 49 -9.95 2.30 3.16
C GLY A 49 -8.58 1.86 3.67
N LEU A 50 -7.49 2.04 2.91
CA LEU A 50 -6.13 1.74 3.36
C LEU A 50 -5.73 2.59 4.57
N VAL A 51 -6.08 3.88 4.54
CA VAL A 51 -5.83 4.81 5.65
C VAL A 51 -6.60 4.36 6.89
N ILE A 52 -7.91 4.12 6.75
CA ILE A 52 -8.77 3.69 7.85
C ILE A 52 -8.29 2.35 8.41
N GLY A 53 -7.97 1.38 7.55
CA GLY A 53 -7.44 0.08 7.95
C GLY A 53 -6.15 0.21 8.76
N ASN A 54 -5.24 1.10 8.36
CA ASN A 54 -4.02 1.34 9.11
C ASN A 54 -4.29 2.01 10.47
N ILE A 55 -5.20 3.00 10.52
CA ILE A 55 -5.63 3.64 11.78
C ILE A 55 -6.20 2.59 12.74
N LEU A 56 -7.10 1.72 12.27
CA LEU A 56 -7.67 0.65 13.08
C LEU A 56 -6.58 -0.29 13.59
N SER A 57 -5.66 -0.70 12.72
CA SER A 57 -4.51 -1.53 13.09
C SER A 57 -3.63 -0.87 14.17
N MET A 58 -3.43 0.45 14.09
CA MET A 58 -2.68 1.22 15.09
C MET A 58 -3.40 1.24 16.44
N VAL A 59 -4.68 1.59 16.44
CA VAL A 59 -5.49 1.70 17.67
C VAL A 59 -5.55 0.36 18.41
N VAL A 60 -5.73 -0.75 17.68
CA VAL A 60 -5.81 -2.09 18.27
C VAL A 60 -4.55 -2.49 19.04
N VAL A 61 -3.36 -2.02 18.63
CA VAL A 61 -2.11 -2.30 19.34
C VAL A 61 -1.65 -1.15 20.25
N GLY A 62 -2.53 -0.20 20.56
CA GLY A 62 -2.24 0.92 21.46
C GLY A 62 -1.34 2.01 20.87
N MET A 63 -1.18 2.08 19.55
CA MET A 63 -0.42 3.15 18.89
C MET A 63 -1.30 4.36 18.58
N ASN A 64 -0.82 5.57 18.88
CA ASN A 64 -1.49 6.82 18.53
C ASN A 64 -1.34 7.13 17.03
N PRO A 65 -2.42 7.18 16.22
CA PRO A 65 -2.32 7.50 14.80
C PRO A 65 -1.86 8.94 14.51
N ALA A 66 -2.04 9.87 15.45
CA ALA A 66 -1.77 11.30 15.25
C ALA A 66 -0.29 11.61 14.99
N ILE A 67 0.63 10.73 15.37
CA ILE A 67 2.07 10.87 15.10
C ILE A 67 2.51 10.25 13.75
N PHE A 68 1.56 9.75 12.95
CA PHE A 68 1.81 9.12 11.65
C PHE A 68 1.14 9.80 10.44
N PRO A 69 0.94 11.14 10.39
CA PRO A 69 0.16 11.77 9.33
C PRO A 69 0.73 11.54 7.93
N LEU A 70 2.06 11.61 7.76
CA LEU A 70 2.69 11.37 6.45
C LEU A 70 2.68 9.88 6.09
N ALA A 71 2.82 9.00 7.08
CA ALA A 71 2.73 7.55 6.86
C ALA A 71 1.31 7.09 6.55
N LEU A 72 0.28 7.78 7.07
CA LEU A 72 -1.12 7.58 6.73
C LEU A 72 -1.43 8.08 5.32
N LEU A 73 -0.93 9.27 4.95
CA LEU A 73 -1.00 9.77 3.58
C LEU A 73 -0.30 8.81 2.61
N ALA A 74 0.84 8.23 2.99
CA ALA A 74 1.52 7.22 2.21
C ALA A 74 0.60 6.03 1.90
N GLN A 75 -0.16 5.51 2.88
CA GLN A 75 -1.09 4.40 2.62
C GLN A 75 -2.13 4.76 1.56
N PHE A 76 -2.63 5.99 1.58
CA PHE A 76 -3.54 6.46 0.55
C PHE A 76 -2.87 6.46 -0.83
N ILE A 77 -1.66 7.01 -0.94
CA ILE A 77 -0.91 7.11 -2.21
C ILE A 77 -0.59 5.73 -2.80
N MET A 78 -0.26 4.74 -1.97
CA MET A 78 0.04 3.37 -2.41
C MET A 78 -1.10 2.76 -3.24
N GLY A 79 -2.35 3.07 -2.90
CA GLY A 79 -3.52 2.67 -3.70
C GLY A 79 -3.90 3.72 -4.74
N PHE A 80 -3.84 5.00 -4.40
CA PHE A 80 -4.35 6.09 -5.22
C PHE A 80 -3.64 6.18 -6.57
N VAL A 81 -2.30 6.18 -6.59
CA VAL A 81 -1.50 6.31 -7.82
C VAL A 81 -1.80 5.21 -8.84
N PRO A 82 -1.68 3.91 -8.50
CA PRO A 82 -2.06 2.86 -9.44
C PRO A 82 -3.56 2.88 -9.73
N GLY A 83 -4.38 3.26 -8.74
CA GLY A 83 -5.83 3.37 -8.88
C GLY A 83 -6.29 4.41 -9.89
N ILE A 84 -5.59 5.53 -10.06
CA ILE A 84 -5.89 6.53 -11.10
C ILE A 84 -5.24 6.17 -12.44
N ALA A 85 -4.02 5.63 -12.40
CA ALA A 85 -3.20 5.44 -13.59
C ALA A 85 -3.51 4.13 -14.34
N PHE A 86 -4.11 3.15 -13.67
CA PHE A 86 -4.49 1.87 -14.24
C PHE A 86 -5.96 1.54 -13.94
N ARG A 87 -6.83 1.72 -14.95
CA ARG A 87 -8.30 1.57 -14.86
C ARG A 87 -8.84 0.42 -15.69
N LYS A 88 -8.07 -0.67 -15.84
CA LYS A 88 -8.53 -1.87 -16.55
C LYS A 88 -8.99 -2.93 -15.55
N VAL A 89 -9.92 -3.77 -16.00
CA VAL A 89 -10.44 -4.90 -15.22
C VAL A 89 -9.53 -6.13 -15.32
N ARG A 90 -8.78 -6.25 -16.41
CA ARG A 90 -7.86 -7.35 -16.68
C ARG A 90 -6.69 -6.86 -17.53
N PHE A 91 -5.63 -7.67 -17.59
CA PHE A 91 -4.54 -7.43 -18.53
C PHE A 91 -4.95 -7.91 -19.93
N GLU A 92 -4.96 -7.01 -20.91
CA GLU A 92 -5.25 -7.37 -22.32
C GLU A 92 -3.98 -7.76 -23.08
N GLY A 93 -2.80 -7.38 -22.55
CA GLY A 93 -1.52 -7.77 -23.12
C GLY A 93 -0.34 -7.36 -22.24
N THR A 94 0.88 -7.61 -22.74
CA THR A 94 2.14 -7.33 -22.02
C THR A 94 2.30 -5.86 -21.67
N ARG A 95 1.84 -4.95 -22.55
CA ARG A 95 1.88 -3.49 -22.29
C ARG A 95 1.14 -3.12 -21.02
N ASP A 96 -0.04 -3.70 -20.78
CA ASP A 96 -0.83 -3.41 -19.58
C ASP A 96 -0.13 -3.87 -18.31
N ARG A 97 0.55 -5.03 -18.37
CA ARG A 97 1.35 -5.53 -17.24
C ARG A 97 2.50 -4.57 -16.92
N ILE A 98 3.20 -4.09 -17.93
CA ILE A 98 4.30 -3.12 -17.76
C ILE A 98 3.78 -1.82 -17.15
N VAL A 99 2.68 -1.27 -17.67
CA VAL A 99 2.07 -0.03 -17.14
C VAL A 99 1.62 -0.23 -15.70
N PHE A 100 0.99 -1.36 -15.39
CA PHE A 100 0.59 -1.69 -14.02
C PHE A 100 1.79 -1.76 -13.08
N ILE A 101 2.85 -2.50 -13.44
CA ILE A 101 4.07 -2.60 -12.63
C ILE A 101 4.71 -1.22 -12.43
N ALA A 102 4.80 -0.41 -13.49
CA ALA A 102 5.37 0.94 -13.41
C ALA A 102 4.58 1.85 -12.47
N THR A 103 3.25 1.83 -12.54
CA THR A 103 2.38 2.66 -11.69
C THR A 103 2.38 2.20 -10.24
N VAL A 104 2.42 0.89 -9.98
CA VAL A 104 2.64 0.31 -8.64
C VAL A 104 3.97 0.78 -8.08
N THR A 105 5.04 0.64 -8.85
CA THR A 105 6.40 1.03 -8.44
C THR A 105 6.46 2.52 -8.09
N LEU A 106 5.88 3.37 -8.94
CA LEU A 106 5.83 4.82 -8.70
C LEU A 106 5.02 5.16 -7.45
N GLY A 107 3.85 4.55 -7.27
CA GLY A 107 3.03 4.73 -6.07
C GLY A 107 3.78 4.32 -4.80
N MET A 108 4.49 3.20 -4.83
CA MET A 108 5.29 2.71 -3.70
C MET A 108 6.49 3.59 -3.40
N MET A 109 7.25 4.02 -4.42
CA MET A 109 8.39 4.92 -4.25
C MET A 109 7.98 6.24 -3.58
N VAL A 110 6.93 6.89 -4.08
CA VAL A 110 6.42 8.14 -3.48
C VAL A 110 5.95 7.90 -2.05
N SER A 111 5.23 6.80 -1.82
CA SER A 111 4.71 6.47 -0.49
C SER A 111 5.81 6.18 0.53
N THR A 112 6.83 5.43 0.15
CA THR A 112 7.96 5.11 1.03
C THR A 112 8.80 6.33 1.36
N VAL A 113 8.93 7.31 0.45
CA VAL A 113 9.52 8.62 0.76
C VAL A 113 8.71 9.34 1.84
N LEU A 114 7.38 9.36 1.75
CA LEU A 114 6.54 9.97 2.79
C LEU A 114 6.67 9.26 4.15
N VAL A 115 6.76 7.93 4.16
CA VAL A 115 7.03 7.18 5.40
C VAL A 115 8.39 7.57 5.96
N ALA A 116 9.45 7.61 5.15
CA ALA A 116 10.78 8.03 5.58
C ALA A 116 10.79 9.46 6.13
N LEU A 117 10.06 10.40 5.50
CA LEU A 117 9.87 11.75 6.02
C LEU A 117 9.13 11.75 7.38
N ASN A 118 8.12 10.89 7.56
CA ASN A 118 7.45 10.73 8.86
C ASN A 118 8.44 10.31 9.95
N LEU A 119 9.30 9.33 9.64
CA LEU A 119 10.32 8.82 10.56
C LEU A 119 11.33 9.91 10.96
N ALA A 120 11.84 10.65 9.97
CA ALA A 120 12.86 11.67 10.19
C ALA A 120 12.30 12.93 10.89
N LEU A 121 11.17 13.45 10.42
CA LEU A 121 10.66 14.76 10.84
C LEU A 121 9.84 14.70 12.13
N ILE A 122 9.04 13.63 12.31
CA ILE A 122 8.09 13.53 13.43
C ILE A 122 8.65 12.61 14.51
N GLN A 123 9.13 11.42 14.12
CA GLN A 123 9.69 10.46 15.09
C GLN A 123 11.17 10.71 15.41
N LYS A 124 11.78 11.73 14.79
CA LYS A 124 13.15 12.18 15.05
C LYS A 124 14.22 11.08 14.92
N ILE A 125 13.98 10.09 14.07
CA ILE A 125 14.99 9.07 13.76
C ILE A 125 16.12 9.75 12.95
N PRO A 126 17.41 9.50 13.28
CA PRO A 126 18.53 10.09 12.56
C PRO A 126 18.44 9.87 11.05
N GLY A 127 18.61 10.95 10.28
CA GLY A 127 18.40 10.94 8.83
C GLY A 127 19.32 9.95 8.09
N ASN A 128 20.56 9.75 8.57
CA ASN A 128 21.47 8.75 8.02
C ASN A 128 20.94 7.32 8.16
N VAL A 129 20.26 7.00 9.28
CA VAL A 129 19.62 5.70 9.49
C VAL A 129 18.38 5.56 8.61
N VAL A 130 17.56 6.60 8.54
CA VAL A 130 16.34 6.61 7.72
C VAL A 130 16.67 6.39 6.24
N TRP A 131 17.57 7.21 5.68
CA TRP A 131 17.86 7.20 4.25
C TRP A 131 18.93 6.19 3.84
N GLY A 132 19.86 5.85 4.74
CA GLY A 132 20.94 4.90 4.46
C GLY A 132 20.58 3.44 4.72
N THR A 133 19.53 3.18 5.53
CA THR A 133 19.17 1.81 5.91
C THR A 133 17.68 1.53 5.75
N ILE A 134 16.82 2.33 6.37
CA ILE A 134 15.38 2.03 6.42
C ILE A 134 14.72 2.19 5.05
N TRP A 135 14.91 3.32 4.38
CA TRP A 135 14.28 3.60 3.09
C TRP A 135 14.73 2.65 1.96
N PRO A 136 16.03 2.32 1.81
CA PRO A 136 16.46 1.26 0.88
C PRO A 136 15.80 -0.08 1.17
N TRP A 137 15.68 -0.45 2.45
CA TRP A 137 14.96 -1.67 2.82
C TRP A 137 13.48 -1.62 2.47
N MET A 138 12.83 -0.46 2.62
CA MET A 138 11.43 -0.27 2.20
C MET A 138 11.27 -0.47 0.68
N GLN A 139 12.29 -0.21 -0.13
CA GLN A 139 12.23 -0.50 -1.57
C GLN A 139 12.21 -2.00 -1.85
N VAL A 140 12.98 -2.78 -1.09
CA VAL A 140 12.97 -4.24 -1.24
C VAL A 140 11.68 -4.83 -0.67
N SER A 141 11.33 -4.47 0.56
CA SER A 141 10.17 -5.05 1.25
C SER A 141 8.83 -4.63 0.67
N ASN A 142 8.64 -3.36 0.30
CA ASN A 142 7.36 -2.85 -0.17
C ASN A 142 7.33 -2.76 -1.70
N THR A 143 8.27 -2.01 -2.29
CA THR A 143 8.23 -1.66 -3.72
C THR A 143 8.43 -2.89 -4.60
N LEU A 144 9.50 -3.66 -4.37
CA LEU A 144 9.81 -4.85 -5.14
C LEU A 144 8.75 -5.94 -4.93
N SER A 145 8.35 -6.18 -3.68
CA SER A 145 7.30 -7.17 -3.37
C SER A 145 5.98 -6.81 -4.06
N ALA A 146 5.54 -5.55 -4.00
CA ALA A 146 4.32 -5.14 -4.69
C ALA A 146 4.47 -5.21 -6.21
N ALA A 147 5.60 -4.77 -6.76
CA ALA A 147 5.86 -4.83 -8.20
C ALA A 147 5.83 -6.27 -8.76
N ILE A 148 6.22 -7.27 -7.96
CA ILE A 148 6.20 -8.68 -8.36
C ILE A 148 4.83 -9.34 -8.07
N PHE A 149 4.31 -9.20 -6.85
CA PHE A 149 3.16 -9.97 -6.40
C PHE A 149 1.82 -9.31 -6.72
N SER A 150 1.73 -7.98 -6.75
CA SER A 150 0.48 -7.30 -7.09
C SER A 150 -0.01 -7.63 -8.51
N PRO A 151 0.83 -7.67 -9.57
CA PRO A 151 0.38 -8.08 -10.90
C PRO A 151 -0.14 -9.53 -10.94
N ILE A 152 0.50 -10.43 -10.20
CA ILE A 152 0.09 -11.85 -10.14
C ILE A 152 -1.30 -11.95 -9.50
N LEU A 153 -1.49 -11.31 -8.35
CA LEU A 153 -2.79 -11.28 -7.67
C LEU A 153 -3.85 -10.54 -8.48
N PHE A 154 -3.48 -9.45 -9.16
CA PHE A 154 -4.39 -8.75 -10.06
C PHE A 154 -4.89 -9.66 -11.17
N ALA A 155 -4.01 -10.41 -11.83
CA ALA A 155 -4.37 -11.34 -12.88
C ALA A 155 -5.30 -12.46 -12.37
N TRP A 156 -5.09 -12.92 -11.13
CA TRP A 156 -5.88 -14.01 -10.55
C TRP A 156 -7.26 -13.56 -10.02
N MET A 157 -7.32 -12.41 -9.34
CA MET A 157 -8.51 -12.00 -8.59
C MET A 157 -9.44 -11.07 -9.36
N SER A 158 -8.96 -10.32 -10.37
CA SER A 158 -9.75 -9.20 -10.92
C SER A 158 -11.01 -9.64 -11.65
N ASP A 159 -11.02 -10.84 -12.24
CA ASP A 159 -12.24 -11.41 -12.84
C ASP A 159 -13.31 -11.68 -11.78
N TYR A 160 -12.92 -12.18 -10.59
CA TYR A 160 -13.84 -12.35 -9.47
C TYR A 160 -14.35 -11.01 -8.95
N MET A 161 -13.46 -10.03 -8.79
CA MET A 161 -13.83 -8.68 -8.36
C MET A 161 -14.85 -8.02 -9.28
N ASN A 162 -14.71 -8.23 -10.59
CA ASN A 162 -15.64 -7.74 -11.59
C ASN A 162 -16.99 -8.48 -11.57
N LYS A 163 -16.97 -9.82 -11.50
CA LYS A 163 -18.20 -10.63 -11.42
C LYS A 163 -19.03 -10.34 -10.17
N SER A 164 -18.37 -10.05 -9.05
CA SER A 164 -19.03 -9.68 -7.80
C SER A 164 -19.58 -8.25 -7.79
N GLY A 165 -19.41 -7.46 -8.87
CA GLY A 165 -19.86 -6.06 -8.94
C GLY A 165 -19.08 -5.12 -8.02
N LEU A 166 -17.97 -5.58 -7.44
CA LEU A 166 -17.17 -4.82 -6.50
C LEU A 166 -16.18 -3.88 -7.20
N PHE A 167 -15.94 -4.08 -8.51
CA PHE A 167 -15.07 -3.22 -9.30
C PHE A 167 -15.77 -1.90 -9.68
N PHE A 168 -15.22 -0.77 -9.26
CA PHE A 168 -15.69 0.53 -9.72
C PHE A 168 -15.08 0.84 -11.08
N LYS A 169 -15.92 1.14 -12.09
CA LYS A 169 -15.43 1.54 -13.42
C LYS A 169 -14.82 2.94 -13.40
N ARG A 170 -15.43 3.88 -12.67
CA ARG A 170 -14.90 5.24 -12.47
C ARG A 170 -14.12 5.33 -11.16
N PHE A 171 -13.11 6.20 -11.13
CA PHE A 171 -12.24 6.33 -9.97
C PHE A 171 -12.96 6.89 -8.72
N LEU A 172 -13.96 7.75 -8.92
CA LEU A 172 -14.75 8.35 -7.85
C LEU A 172 -16.03 7.58 -7.50
N GLY A 173 -16.38 6.55 -8.29
CA GLY A 173 -17.73 5.97 -8.33
C GLY A 173 -18.39 6.23 -9.67
#